data_AF-A0A5B8NVL0-F1
#
_entry.id   AF-A0A5B8NVL0-F1
#
_cell.length_a   1.000
_cell.length_b   1.000
_cell.length_c   1.000
_cell.angle_alpha   90.00
_cell.angle_beta   90.00
_cell.angle_gamma   90.00
#
_symmetry.space_group_name_H-M   'P 1'
#
loop_
_entity.id
_entity.type
_entity.pdbx_description
1 polymer ?
#
loop_
_entity_poly.entity_id
_entity_poly.type
_entity_poly.pdbx_seq_one_letter_code
_entity_poly.pdbx_strand_id
1 'polypeptide(L)'
;MVGSHIPDTVLTSGSNVAQALKEAIAVFTRAGIETPEQDALIFAAEALGCAVLEVRLHATALMPTQFFAHVAQRAQRIPVQHILGTAWFGPLSLAVGPGVFIPRPETEVLADWAVRQIGNKHMKVADLCTGSGALSAYIAHYCPNVSIVAVDKDERALKWARKNVPEHVSLCHADVCDPELLKGQDSTFDLIVSNPPYVPESNCLQPEVYHDPYHAVFSGADGMTVINGMVMRMMQLLKPGGLCGIEHDDTTSAAVQECVSATGLSQDIRVLKDLAGIDRFILAKRS
;
A
#
# COMPACT_ATOMS: atom_id res chain seq x y z
N MET A 1 2.47 40.66 -0.52
CA MET A 1 1.92 40.87 -1.87
C MET A 1 3.01 40.63 -2.90
N VAL A 2 3.05 39.42 -3.45
CA VAL A 2 3.59 39.15 -4.80
C VAL A 2 2.65 38.12 -5.38
N GLY A 3 1.61 38.60 -6.07
CA GLY A 3 0.74 37.74 -6.85
C GLY A 3 1.48 37.35 -8.12
N SER A 4 1.98 36.13 -8.18
CA SER A 4 2.41 35.53 -9.45
C SER A 4 1.15 35.10 -10.20
N HIS A 5 0.66 35.96 -11.09
CA HIS A 5 -0.29 35.56 -12.12
C HIS A 5 0.41 34.54 -13.04
N ILE A 6 0.10 33.27 -12.82
CA ILE A 6 0.47 32.17 -13.71
C ILE A 6 -0.55 32.18 -14.86
N PRO A 7 -0.13 32.20 -16.14
CA PRO A 7 -1.07 32.08 -17.24
C PRO A 7 -1.78 30.72 -17.17
N ASP A 8 -3.11 30.75 -17.19
CA ASP A 8 -3.97 29.58 -17.31
C ASP A 8 -3.59 28.84 -18.59
N THR A 9 -2.89 27.72 -18.47
CA THR A 9 -2.79 26.78 -19.59
C THR A 9 -4.15 26.10 -19.62
N VAL A 10 -5.07 26.70 -20.38
CA VAL A 10 -6.39 26.16 -20.60
C VAL A 10 -6.21 24.78 -21.21
N LEU A 11 -6.56 23.74 -20.45
CA LEU A 11 -6.75 22.40 -21.02
C LEU A 11 -7.85 22.52 -22.06
N THR A 12 -7.49 22.40 -23.33
CA THR A 12 -8.44 22.62 -24.41
C THR A 12 -9.21 21.33 -24.67
N SER A 13 -10.48 21.29 -24.26
CA SER A 13 -11.38 20.21 -24.67
C SER A 13 -11.46 20.19 -26.21
N GLY A 14 -11.15 19.03 -26.80
CA GLY A 14 -11.07 18.88 -28.25
C GLY A 14 -9.66 18.84 -28.85
N SER A 15 -8.61 18.86 -28.03
CA SER A 15 -7.24 18.60 -28.49
C SER A 15 -7.02 17.15 -28.93
N ASN A 16 -6.12 16.97 -29.90
CA ASN A 16 -5.64 15.63 -30.25
C ASN A 16 -4.70 15.08 -29.17
N VAL A 17 -4.42 13.77 -29.20
CA VAL A 17 -3.63 13.09 -28.16
C VAL A 17 -2.26 13.72 -27.96
N ALA A 18 -1.54 14.04 -29.04
CA ALA A 18 -0.21 14.65 -28.94
C ALA A 18 -0.24 16.03 -28.24
N GLN A 19 -1.22 16.86 -28.58
CA GLN A 19 -1.39 18.18 -27.98
C GLN A 19 -1.84 18.06 -26.51
N ALA A 20 -2.80 17.19 -26.22
CA ALA A 20 -3.31 16.98 -24.87
C ALA A 20 -2.22 16.46 -23.91
N LEU A 21 -1.35 15.55 -24.37
CA LEU A 21 -0.19 15.08 -23.58
C LEU A 21 0.77 16.23 -23.27
N LYS A 22 1.10 17.07 -24.25
CA LYS A 22 1.99 18.22 -24.06
C LYS A 22 1.42 19.20 -23.02
N GLU A 23 0.12 19.48 -23.09
CA GLU A 23 -0.57 20.35 -22.13
C GLU A 23 -0.57 19.74 -20.73
N ALA A 24 -0.91 18.46 -20.59
CA ALA A 24 -0.93 17.75 -19.31
C ALA A 24 0.46 17.71 -18.65
N ILE A 25 1.51 17.41 -19.41
CA ILE A 25 2.89 17.42 -18.91
C ILE A 25 3.25 18.81 -18.36
N ALA A 26 2.92 19.88 -19.09
CA ALA A 26 3.18 21.24 -18.62
C ALA A 26 2.39 21.61 -17.35
N VAL A 27 1.15 21.11 -17.21
CA VAL A 27 0.36 21.24 -15.98
C VAL A 27 1.04 20.50 -14.82
N PHE A 28 1.42 19.24 -15.02
CA PHE A 28 2.05 18.41 -14.00
C PHE A 28 3.41 18.93 -13.56
N THR A 29 4.26 19.38 -14.49
CA THR A 29 5.54 20.00 -14.16
C THR A 29 5.35 21.25 -13.28
N ARG A 30 4.35 22.10 -13.58
CA ARG A 30 4.06 23.28 -12.75
C ARG A 30 3.48 22.92 -11.38
N ALA A 31 2.71 21.84 -11.30
CA ALA A 31 2.22 21.29 -10.04
C ALA A 31 3.33 20.56 -9.24
N GLY A 32 4.55 20.47 -9.78
CA GLY A 32 5.71 19.84 -9.14
C GLY A 32 5.66 18.31 -9.14
N ILE A 33 4.88 17.68 -10.03
CA ILE A 33 4.82 16.23 -10.16
C ILE A 33 6.19 15.71 -10.65
N GLU A 34 6.71 14.68 -10.01
CA GLU A 34 8.03 14.09 -10.34
C GLU A 34 8.02 13.30 -11.65
N THR A 35 6.89 12.69 -11.98
CA THR A 35 6.70 11.78 -13.13
C THR A 35 5.69 12.32 -14.17
N PRO A 36 5.81 13.59 -14.63
CA PRO A 36 4.74 14.25 -15.38
C PRO A 36 4.43 13.56 -16.71
N GLU A 37 5.43 13.02 -17.41
CA GLU A 37 5.21 12.30 -18.66
C GLU A 37 4.52 10.94 -18.44
N GLN A 38 4.95 10.20 -17.42
CA GLN A 38 4.39 8.89 -17.11
C GLN A 38 2.93 8.99 -16.68
N ASP A 39 2.62 9.92 -15.78
CA ASP A 39 1.25 10.14 -15.30
C ASP A 39 0.32 10.55 -16.45
N ALA A 40 0.79 11.42 -17.35
CA ALA A 40 0.01 11.83 -18.53
C ALA A 40 -0.24 10.65 -19.49
N LEU A 41 0.77 9.81 -19.73
CA LEU A 41 0.62 8.63 -20.57
C LEU A 41 -0.33 7.59 -19.94
N ILE A 42 -0.28 7.41 -18.63
CA ILE A 42 -1.18 6.51 -17.90
C ILE A 42 -2.64 6.96 -18.05
N PHE A 43 -2.94 8.23 -17.81
CA PHE A 43 -4.30 8.75 -17.99
C PHE A 43 -4.76 8.72 -19.45
N ALA A 44 -3.86 8.96 -20.40
CA ALA A 44 -4.19 8.84 -21.81
C ALA A 44 -4.50 7.39 -22.21
N ALA A 45 -3.72 6.43 -21.71
CA ALA A 45 -3.91 5.01 -21.97
C ALA A 45 -5.27 4.52 -21.46
N GLU A 46 -5.60 4.86 -20.20
CA GLU A 46 -6.92 4.58 -19.63
C GLU A 46 -8.02 5.26 -20.45
N ALA A 47 -7.84 6.54 -20.78
CA ALA A 47 -8.86 7.29 -21.48
C ALA A 47 -9.15 6.72 -22.88
N LEU A 48 -8.12 6.22 -23.57
CA LEU A 48 -8.20 5.64 -24.91
C LEU A 48 -8.55 4.14 -24.91
N GLY A 49 -8.51 3.47 -23.75
CA GLY A 49 -8.70 2.02 -23.64
C GLY A 49 -7.59 1.21 -24.33
N CYS A 50 -6.34 1.67 -24.26
CA CYS A 50 -5.18 1.05 -24.91
C CYS A 50 -4.01 0.86 -23.93
N ALA A 51 -2.96 0.16 -24.34
CA ALA A 51 -1.74 0.07 -23.55
C ALA A 51 -0.97 1.41 -23.57
N VAL A 52 -0.22 1.71 -22.50
CA VAL A 52 0.61 2.92 -22.37
C VAL A 52 1.55 3.12 -23.57
N LEU A 53 2.13 2.03 -24.08
CA LEU A 53 3.02 2.03 -25.24
C LEU A 53 2.31 2.37 -26.56
N GLU A 54 1.00 2.16 -26.63
CA GLU A 54 0.18 2.39 -27.83
C GLU A 54 -0.31 3.83 -27.92
N VAL A 55 -0.36 4.58 -26.80
CA VAL A 55 -0.88 5.95 -26.74
C VAL A 55 -0.33 6.84 -27.85
N ARG A 56 0.98 6.77 -28.12
CA ARG A 56 1.65 7.60 -29.14
C ARG A 56 1.26 7.22 -30.57
N LEU A 57 0.76 6.01 -30.81
CA LEU A 57 0.21 5.59 -32.10
C LEU A 57 -1.12 6.30 -32.41
N HIS A 58 -1.80 6.82 -31.38
CA HIS A 58 -3.04 7.57 -31.49
C HIS A 58 -2.83 9.09 -31.53
N ALA A 59 -1.62 9.58 -31.82
CA ALA A 59 -1.22 10.99 -31.71
C ALA A 59 -2.21 12.01 -32.32
N THR A 60 -2.83 11.67 -33.46
CA THR A 60 -3.77 12.55 -34.19
C THR A 60 -5.23 12.34 -33.82
N ALA A 61 -5.56 11.30 -33.05
CA ALA A 61 -6.91 11.04 -32.58
C ALA A 61 -7.35 12.10 -31.56
N LEU A 62 -8.66 12.30 -31.43
CA LEU A 62 -9.22 13.20 -30.42
C LEU A 62 -9.03 12.60 -29.03
N MET A 63 -8.56 13.40 -28.07
CA MET A 63 -8.43 12.95 -26.69
C MET A 63 -9.81 12.90 -25.99
N PRO A 64 -10.20 11.77 -25.38
CA PRO A 64 -11.45 11.66 -24.63
C PRO A 64 -11.52 12.64 -23.45
N THR A 65 -12.72 13.13 -23.12
CA THR A 65 -12.92 14.19 -22.11
C THR A 65 -12.48 13.77 -20.70
N GLN A 66 -12.57 12.48 -20.37
CA GLN A 66 -12.16 11.92 -19.08
C GLN A 66 -10.68 12.17 -18.76
N PHE A 67 -9.81 12.19 -19.78
CA PHE A 67 -8.39 12.54 -19.63
C PHE A 67 -8.20 13.88 -18.92
N PHE A 68 -8.94 14.91 -19.34
CA PHE A 68 -8.80 16.25 -18.79
C PHE A 68 -9.30 16.34 -17.34
N ALA A 69 -10.30 15.54 -16.97
CA ALA A 69 -10.74 15.44 -15.57
C ALA A 69 -9.64 14.80 -14.68
N HIS A 70 -9.00 13.73 -15.16
CA HIS A 70 -7.87 13.11 -14.47
C HIS A 70 -6.68 14.08 -14.33
N VAL A 71 -6.36 14.85 -15.38
CA VAL A 71 -5.31 15.89 -15.32
C VAL A 71 -5.65 16.95 -14.26
N ALA A 72 -6.89 17.42 -14.19
CA ALA A 72 -7.31 18.40 -13.20
C ALA A 72 -7.19 17.88 -11.75
N GLN A 73 -7.56 16.62 -11.52
CA GLN A 73 -7.39 15.97 -10.22
C GLN A 73 -5.91 15.77 -9.87
N ARG A 74 -5.11 15.29 -10.82
CA ARG A 74 -3.67 15.05 -10.59
C ARG A 74 -2.90 16.34 -10.34
N ALA A 75 -3.29 17.44 -10.97
CA ALA A 75 -2.73 18.77 -10.70
C ALA A 75 -2.93 19.22 -9.23
N GLN A 76 -3.91 18.65 -8.52
CA GLN A 76 -4.12 18.85 -7.09
C GLN A 76 -3.33 17.87 -6.22
N ARG A 77 -2.34 17.16 -6.79
CA ARG A 77 -1.51 16.14 -6.12
C ARG A 77 -2.26 14.87 -5.69
N ILE A 78 -3.50 14.66 -6.14
CA ILE A 78 -4.21 13.40 -5.90
C ILE A 78 -3.44 12.26 -6.61
N PRO A 79 -3.11 11.14 -5.93
CA PRO A 79 -2.37 10.05 -6.54
C PRO A 79 -3.07 9.42 -7.75
N VAL A 80 -2.29 8.99 -8.74
CA VAL A 80 -2.80 8.34 -9.97
C VAL A 80 -3.72 7.17 -9.65
N GLN A 81 -3.37 6.35 -8.66
CA GLN A 81 -4.11 5.16 -8.27
C GLN A 81 -5.48 5.50 -7.66
N HIS A 82 -5.57 6.58 -6.89
CA HIS A 82 -6.87 7.05 -6.36
C HIS A 82 -7.74 7.66 -7.46
N ILE A 83 -7.14 8.34 -8.44
CA ILE A 83 -7.85 8.88 -9.60
C ILE A 83 -8.44 7.75 -10.46
N LEU A 84 -7.61 6.74 -10.76
CA LEU A 84 -8.04 5.58 -11.56
C LEU A 84 -8.86 4.56 -10.78
N GLY A 85 -8.86 4.64 -9.45
CA GLY A 85 -9.53 3.70 -8.57
C GLY A 85 -8.85 2.33 -8.45
N THR A 86 -7.63 2.19 -8.96
CA THR A 86 -6.90 0.91 -9.02
C THR A 86 -5.40 1.06 -8.72
N ALA A 87 -4.82 0.08 -8.05
CA ALA A 87 -3.38 -0.06 -7.83
C ALA A 87 -2.92 -1.48 -8.17
N TRP A 88 -1.77 -1.61 -8.82
CA TRP A 88 -1.16 -2.91 -9.09
C TRP A 88 -0.41 -3.41 -7.85
N PHE A 89 -0.53 -4.70 -7.58
CA PHE A 89 0.22 -5.40 -6.53
C PHE A 89 0.55 -6.81 -7.04
N GLY A 90 1.76 -6.97 -7.57
CA GLY A 90 2.18 -8.11 -8.38
C GLY A 90 1.24 -8.35 -9.57
N PRO A 91 0.62 -9.54 -9.71
CA PRO A 91 -0.30 -9.83 -10.82
C PRO A 91 -1.70 -9.24 -10.61
N LEU A 92 -1.98 -8.63 -9.45
CA LEU A 92 -3.33 -8.21 -9.08
C LEU A 92 -3.53 -6.72 -9.37
N SER A 93 -4.73 -6.38 -9.86
CA SER A 93 -5.24 -5.01 -9.88
C SER A 93 -6.24 -4.84 -8.75
N LEU A 94 -5.85 -4.13 -7.70
CA LEU A 94 -6.63 -3.92 -6.49
C LEU A 94 -7.41 -2.60 -6.59
N ALA A 95 -8.68 -2.62 -6.21
CA ALA A 95 -9.49 -1.41 -6.08
C ALA A 95 -9.00 -0.57 -4.90
N VAL A 96 -8.74 0.72 -5.14
CA VAL A 96 -8.29 1.69 -4.13
C VAL A 96 -8.95 3.05 -4.34
N GLY A 97 -8.82 3.94 -3.36
CA GLY A 97 -9.34 5.31 -3.47
C GLY A 97 -9.25 6.05 -2.15
N PRO A 98 -9.99 7.16 -1.99
CA PRO A 98 -9.96 7.93 -0.76
C PRO A 98 -10.26 7.08 0.48
N GLY A 99 -9.48 7.26 1.54
CA GLY A 99 -9.67 6.54 2.79
C GLY A 99 -8.91 5.22 2.91
N VAL A 100 -8.04 4.87 1.97
CA VAL A 100 -7.13 3.71 2.10
C VAL A 100 -5.73 4.01 1.59
N PHE A 101 -4.74 3.41 2.24
CA PHE A 101 -3.36 3.45 1.83
C PHE A 101 -3.16 2.73 0.48
N ILE A 102 -2.43 3.38 -0.42
CA ILE A 102 -2.08 2.80 -1.72
C ILE A 102 -1.00 1.72 -1.51
N PRO A 103 -1.23 0.47 -1.94
CA PRO A 103 -0.23 -0.60 -1.88
C PRO A 103 1.08 -0.16 -2.52
N ARG A 104 2.19 -0.47 -1.85
CA ARG A 104 3.54 -0.12 -2.31
C ARG A 104 4.22 -1.34 -2.92
N PRO A 105 4.97 -1.20 -4.03
CA PRO A 105 5.69 -2.32 -4.65
C PRO A 105 6.66 -3.03 -3.69
N GLU A 106 7.23 -2.31 -2.74
CA GLU A 106 8.15 -2.85 -1.74
C GLU A 106 7.45 -3.96 -0.92
N THR A 107 6.19 -3.74 -0.51
CA THR A 107 5.39 -4.69 0.28
C THR A 107 5.18 -6.04 -0.43
N GLU A 108 5.33 -6.11 -1.75
CA GLU A 108 5.26 -7.37 -2.51
C GLU A 108 6.34 -8.36 -2.06
N VAL A 109 7.49 -7.88 -1.58
CA VAL A 109 8.57 -8.73 -1.05
C VAL A 109 8.12 -9.51 0.19
N LEU A 110 7.36 -8.86 1.08
CA LEU A 110 6.79 -9.51 2.26
C LEU A 110 5.68 -10.50 1.87
N ALA A 111 4.85 -10.13 0.88
CA ALA A 111 3.79 -11.00 0.37
C ALA A 111 4.37 -12.28 -0.25
N ASP A 112 5.41 -12.15 -1.08
CA ASP A 112 6.09 -13.29 -1.72
C ASP A 112 6.82 -14.16 -0.69
N TRP A 113 7.45 -13.54 0.33
CA TRP A 113 8.02 -14.29 1.45
C TRP A 113 6.94 -15.14 2.15
N ALA A 114 5.77 -14.56 2.45
CA ALA A 114 4.66 -15.26 3.09
C ALA A 114 4.18 -16.46 2.24
N VAL A 115 3.98 -16.25 0.94
CA VAL A 115 3.62 -17.30 -0.01
C VAL A 115 4.62 -18.46 0.02
N ARG A 116 5.93 -18.17 0.07
CA ARG A 116 6.97 -19.20 0.17
C ARG A 116 6.94 -19.98 1.49
N GLN A 117 6.62 -19.34 2.61
CA GLN A 117 6.49 -20.04 3.91
C GLN A 117 5.30 -21.00 3.92
N ILE A 118 4.19 -20.56 3.33
CA ILE A 118 2.95 -21.33 3.20
C ILE A 118 3.16 -22.52 2.26
N GLY A 119 3.65 -22.26 1.04
CA GLY A 119 3.78 -23.29 0.00
C GLY A 119 2.45 -24.02 -0.22
N ASN A 120 2.47 -25.35 -0.08
CA ASN A 120 1.28 -26.20 -0.22
C ASN A 120 0.64 -26.59 1.14
N LYS A 121 1.07 -25.97 2.24
CA LYS A 121 0.57 -26.31 3.59
C LYS A 121 -0.77 -25.61 3.84
N HIS A 122 -1.60 -26.22 4.69
CA HIS A 122 -2.76 -25.53 5.25
C HIS A 122 -2.30 -24.70 6.46
N MET A 123 -2.19 -23.39 6.27
CA MET A 123 -1.78 -22.45 7.31
C MET A 123 -2.90 -21.45 7.59
N LYS A 124 -3.00 -21.08 8.87
CA LYS A 124 -3.82 -19.96 9.31
C LYS A 124 -2.93 -18.71 9.42
N VAL A 125 -3.31 -17.65 8.71
CA VAL A 125 -2.55 -16.42 8.56
C VAL A 125 -3.33 -15.24 9.14
N ALA A 126 -2.65 -14.33 9.82
CA ALA A 126 -3.21 -13.02 10.12
C ALA A 126 -2.48 -11.93 9.30
N ASP A 127 -3.25 -11.01 8.74
CA ASP A 127 -2.75 -9.80 8.08
C ASP A 127 -3.19 -8.61 8.94
N LEU A 128 -2.27 -8.05 9.72
CA LEU A 128 -2.54 -6.96 10.64
C LEU A 128 -2.24 -5.62 9.96
N CYS A 129 -3.16 -4.66 10.06
CA CYS A 129 -3.15 -3.41 9.28
C CYS A 129 -3.36 -3.68 7.78
N THR A 130 -4.39 -4.46 7.44
CA THR A 130 -4.58 -4.99 6.08
C THR A 130 -4.84 -3.90 5.02
N GLY A 131 -5.35 -2.73 5.42
CA GLY A 131 -5.62 -1.63 4.52
C GLY A 131 -6.59 -2.02 3.40
N SER A 132 -6.11 -1.96 2.16
CA SER A 132 -6.86 -2.36 0.96
C SER A 132 -6.91 -3.88 0.76
N GLY A 133 -6.36 -4.67 1.69
CA GLY A 133 -6.30 -6.13 1.57
C GLY A 133 -5.16 -6.64 0.72
N ALA A 134 -4.13 -5.83 0.43
CA ALA A 134 -3.10 -6.16 -0.57
C ALA A 134 -2.30 -7.44 -0.23
N LEU A 135 -1.76 -7.53 0.99
CA LEU A 135 -1.06 -8.73 1.47
C LEU A 135 -2.00 -9.96 1.45
N SER A 136 -3.19 -9.82 2.03
CA SER A 136 -4.21 -10.88 2.04
C SER A 136 -4.61 -11.36 0.63
N ALA A 137 -4.87 -10.46 -0.31
CA ALA A 137 -5.26 -10.79 -1.67
C ALA A 137 -4.14 -11.50 -2.43
N TYR A 138 -2.90 -11.02 -2.29
CA TYR A 138 -1.73 -11.65 -2.92
C TYR A 138 -1.49 -13.05 -2.36
N ILE A 139 -1.53 -13.22 -1.04
CA ILE A 139 -1.35 -14.52 -0.40
C ILE A 139 -2.45 -15.49 -0.84
N ALA A 140 -3.72 -15.06 -0.83
CA ALA A 140 -4.85 -15.90 -1.24
C ALA A 140 -4.82 -16.27 -2.73
N HIS A 141 -4.26 -15.41 -3.58
CA HIS A 141 -4.10 -15.67 -5.01
C HIS A 141 -3.17 -16.87 -5.28
N TYR A 142 -2.05 -16.95 -4.58
CA TYR A 142 -1.06 -18.02 -4.76
C TYR A 142 -1.29 -19.24 -3.84
N CYS A 143 -1.95 -19.05 -2.70
CA CYS A 143 -2.18 -20.10 -1.71
C CYS A 143 -3.70 -20.28 -1.46
N PRO A 144 -4.47 -20.89 -2.38
CA PRO A 144 -5.94 -20.91 -2.31
C PRO A 144 -6.54 -21.68 -1.12
N ASN A 145 -5.74 -22.50 -0.44
CA ASN A 145 -6.15 -23.28 0.74
C ASN A 145 -5.79 -22.59 2.07
N VAL A 146 -5.30 -21.36 2.03
CA VAL A 146 -4.94 -20.58 3.23
C VAL A 146 -6.19 -20.09 3.96
N SER A 147 -6.14 -20.04 5.29
CA SER A 147 -7.17 -19.36 6.09
C SER A 147 -6.62 -18.01 6.56
N ILE A 148 -7.13 -16.90 6.03
CA ILE A 148 -6.63 -15.55 6.39
C ILE A 148 -7.66 -14.81 7.25
N VAL A 149 -7.18 -14.17 8.32
CA VAL A 149 -7.90 -13.13 9.06
C VAL A 149 -7.19 -11.80 8.81
N ALA A 150 -7.84 -10.89 8.10
CA ALA A 150 -7.32 -9.58 7.78
C ALA A 150 -7.94 -8.52 8.71
N VAL A 151 -7.10 -7.81 9.45
CA VAL A 151 -7.50 -6.88 10.51
C VAL A 151 -7.15 -5.46 10.12
N ASP A 152 -8.12 -4.55 10.25
CA ASP A 152 -7.85 -3.11 10.19
C ASP A 152 -8.72 -2.36 11.21
N LYS A 153 -8.21 -1.21 11.68
CA LYS A 153 -8.95 -0.31 12.58
C LYS A 153 -9.83 0.68 11.84
N ASP A 154 -9.65 0.85 10.53
CA ASP A 154 -10.47 1.75 9.73
C ASP A 154 -11.46 0.96 8.86
N GLU A 155 -12.75 1.07 9.21
CA GLU A 155 -13.85 0.51 8.42
C GLU A 155 -13.85 1.00 6.95
N ARG A 156 -13.32 2.20 6.66
CA ARG A 156 -13.15 2.70 5.28
C ARG A 156 -12.12 1.88 4.52
N ALA A 157 -11.02 1.49 5.15
CA ALA A 157 -10.03 0.61 4.54
C ALA A 157 -10.64 -0.79 4.29
N LEU A 158 -11.38 -1.33 5.27
CA LEU A 158 -12.06 -2.63 5.11
C LEU A 158 -13.12 -2.64 4.00
N LYS A 159 -13.72 -1.50 3.64
CA LYS A 159 -14.58 -1.39 2.45
C LYS A 159 -13.81 -1.63 1.15
N TRP A 160 -12.54 -1.24 1.09
CA TRP A 160 -11.66 -1.54 -0.04
C TRP A 160 -11.16 -2.99 0.02
N ALA A 161 -10.72 -3.46 1.19
CA ALA A 161 -10.34 -4.86 1.38
C ALA A 161 -11.41 -5.83 0.89
N ARG A 162 -12.68 -5.58 1.23
CA ARG A 162 -13.82 -6.42 0.81
C ARG A 162 -14.03 -6.51 -0.71
N LYS A 163 -13.56 -5.52 -1.48
CA LYS A 163 -13.61 -5.56 -2.94
C LYS A 163 -12.45 -6.37 -3.55
N ASN A 164 -11.37 -6.52 -2.78
CA ASN A 164 -10.08 -7.00 -3.28
C ASN A 164 -9.78 -8.45 -2.85
N VAL A 165 -10.19 -8.83 -1.63
CA VAL A 165 -9.93 -10.16 -1.10
C VAL A 165 -11.05 -11.13 -1.51
N PRO A 166 -10.74 -12.41 -1.76
CA PRO A 166 -11.75 -13.42 -2.02
C PRO A 166 -12.60 -13.69 -0.76
N GLU A 167 -13.81 -14.22 -0.95
CA GLU A 167 -14.81 -14.40 0.12
C GLU A 167 -14.34 -15.27 1.30
N HIS A 168 -13.33 -16.14 1.11
CA HIS A 168 -12.80 -16.99 2.16
C HIS A 168 -11.82 -16.26 3.10
N VAL A 169 -11.43 -15.03 2.79
CA VAL A 169 -10.64 -14.16 3.69
C VAL A 169 -11.60 -13.48 4.66
N SER A 170 -11.37 -13.68 5.96
CA SER A 170 -12.19 -13.08 7.01
C SER A 170 -11.70 -11.66 7.31
N LEU A 171 -12.56 -10.66 7.16
CA LEU A 171 -12.25 -9.27 7.53
C LEU A 171 -12.69 -8.98 8.97
N CYS A 172 -11.83 -8.33 9.75
CA CYS A 172 -12.07 -7.99 11.14
C CYS A 172 -11.78 -6.50 11.40
N HIS A 173 -12.78 -5.78 11.88
CA HIS A 173 -12.62 -4.40 12.33
C HIS A 173 -12.17 -4.39 13.79
N ALA A 174 -10.89 -4.13 14.02
CA ALA A 174 -10.30 -4.07 15.35
C ALA A 174 -8.98 -3.27 15.33
N ASP A 175 -8.59 -2.74 16.49
CA ASP A 175 -7.27 -2.14 16.67
C ASP A 175 -6.23 -3.25 16.93
N VAL A 176 -5.13 -3.23 16.17
CA VAL A 176 -4.04 -4.21 16.31
C VAL A 176 -3.28 -4.07 17.64
N CYS A 177 -3.40 -2.91 18.28
CA CYS A 177 -2.84 -2.62 19.60
C CYS A 177 -3.79 -3.00 20.76
N ASP A 178 -5.01 -3.46 20.47
CA ASP A 178 -5.95 -3.93 21.50
C ASP A 178 -5.43 -5.25 22.12
N PRO A 179 -5.21 -5.34 23.44
CA PRO A 179 -4.83 -6.58 24.11
C PRO A 179 -5.83 -7.73 23.90
N GLU A 180 -7.09 -7.42 23.62
CA GLU A 180 -8.17 -8.38 23.38
C GLU A 180 -8.38 -8.69 21.89
N LEU A 181 -7.53 -8.16 20.99
CA LEU A 181 -7.59 -8.44 19.55
C LEU A 181 -7.65 -9.94 19.30
N LEU A 182 -8.67 -10.39 18.55
CA LEU A 182 -8.88 -11.81 18.22
C LEU A 182 -8.87 -12.73 19.47
N LYS A 183 -9.46 -12.27 20.58
CA LYS A 183 -9.63 -13.05 21.82
C LYS A 183 -10.09 -14.49 21.52
N GLY A 184 -9.46 -15.46 22.18
CA GLY A 184 -9.74 -16.88 22.01
C GLY A 184 -9.05 -17.53 20.81
N GLN A 185 -8.23 -16.78 20.06
CA GLN A 185 -7.42 -17.28 18.96
C GLN A 185 -5.91 -17.31 19.29
N ASP A 186 -5.57 -17.24 20.57
CA ASP A 186 -4.20 -17.36 21.07
C ASP A 186 -3.58 -18.69 20.63
N SER A 187 -2.33 -18.62 20.19
CA SER A 187 -1.58 -19.76 19.69
C SER A 187 -2.28 -20.55 18.57
N THR A 188 -3.03 -19.88 17.68
CA THR A 188 -3.73 -20.53 16.55
C THR A 188 -3.18 -20.17 15.17
N PHE A 189 -2.45 -19.07 15.02
CA PHE A 189 -1.91 -18.63 13.75
C PHE A 189 -0.55 -19.25 13.47
N ASP A 190 -0.32 -19.67 12.24
CA ASP A 190 0.96 -20.22 11.79
C ASP A 190 1.89 -19.13 11.25
N LEU A 191 1.31 -18.04 10.75
CA LEU A 191 2.02 -16.90 10.17
C LEU A 191 1.25 -15.61 10.45
N ILE A 192 1.96 -14.53 10.79
CA ILE A 192 1.40 -13.18 10.85
C ILE A 192 2.23 -12.24 9.99
N VAL A 193 1.59 -11.50 9.09
CA VAL A 193 2.21 -10.42 8.31
C VAL A 193 1.60 -9.08 8.71
N SER A 194 2.38 -8.02 8.60
CA SER A 194 1.86 -6.66 8.80
C SER A 194 2.68 -5.64 8.01
N ASN A 195 1.95 -4.71 7.39
CA ASN A 195 2.48 -3.41 6.99
C ASN A 195 1.80 -2.33 7.86
N PRO A 196 2.31 -2.09 9.09
CA PRO A 196 1.73 -1.11 9.99
C PRO A 196 2.10 0.31 9.56
N PRO A 197 1.38 1.34 10.02
CA PRO A 197 1.87 2.71 9.94
C PRO A 197 3.22 2.82 10.66
N TYR A 198 4.24 3.36 9.98
CA TYR A 198 5.61 3.45 10.50
C TYR A 198 6.29 4.80 10.24
N VAL A 199 5.61 5.74 9.58
CA VAL A 199 6.22 7.04 9.26
C VAL A 199 6.15 7.95 10.49
N PRO A 200 7.27 8.56 10.92
CA PRO A 200 7.24 9.61 11.93
C PRO A 200 6.50 10.84 11.43
N GLU A 201 5.81 11.55 12.32
CA GLU A 201 5.18 12.83 11.98
C GLU A 201 6.26 13.85 11.59
N SER A 202 6.44 14.11 10.29
CA SER A 202 7.43 15.04 9.76
C SER A 202 6.85 15.94 8.65
N ASN A 203 7.48 17.09 8.46
CA ASN A 203 7.07 18.10 7.46
C ASN A 203 7.77 17.93 6.10
N CYS A 204 8.53 16.84 5.91
CA CYS A 204 9.40 16.64 4.75
C CYS A 204 8.88 15.58 3.77
N LEU A 205 7.60 15.24 3.83
CA LEU A 205 6.99 14.21 2.98
C LEU A 205 6.47 14.81 1.67
N GLN A 206 6.44 13.99 0.63
CA GLN A 206 5.82 14.36 -0.63
C GLN A 206 4.33 14.69 -0.42
N PRO A 207 3.78 15.73 -1.09
CA PRO A 207 2.38 16.13 -0.95
C PRO A 207 1.37 14.98 -1.10
N GLU A 208 1.64 14.02 -1.98
CA GLU A 208 0.83 12.83 -2.25
C GLU A 208 0.59 11.98 -1.00
N VAL A 209 1.58 11.92 -0.09
CA VAL A 209 1.48 11.11 1.14
C VAL A 209 0.35 11.59 2.04
N TYR A 210 0.02 12.89 2.00
CA TYR A 210 -1.06 13.46 2.79
C TYR A 210 -2.47 13.15 2.22
N HIS A 211 -2.56 12.54 1.02
CA HIS A 211 -3.82 12.02 0.49
C HIS A 211 -4.15 10.62 1.02
N ASP A 212 -3.15 9.87 1.50
CA ASP A 212 -3.40 8.65 2.25
C ASP A 212 -3.96 8.99 3.65
N PRO A 213 -4.76 8.10 4.27
CA PRO A 213 -5.29 8.36 5.59
C PRO A 213 -4.15 8.54 6.61
N TYR A 214 -4.20 9.62 7.39
CA TYR A 214 -3.16 9.96 8.37
C TYR A 214 -2.74 8.76 9.25
N HIS A 215 -3.72 8.06 9.82
CA HIS A 215 -3.49 6.93 10.73
C HIS A 215 -2.98 5.66 10.04
N ALA A 216 -2.96 5.62 8.70
CA ALA A 216 -2.40 4.54 7.90
C ALA A 216 -0.93 4.81 7.52
N VAL A 217 -0.47 6.06 7.67
CA VAL A 217 0.90 6.48 7.36
C VAL A 217 1.70 6.70 8.64
N PHE A 218 1.15 7.49 9.56
CA PHE A 218 1.88 8.02 10.71
C PHE A 218 1.72 7.19 11.99
N SER A 219 2.80 7.05 12.75
CA SER A 219 2.85 6.24 13.98
C SER A 219 3.72 6.87 15.08
N GLY A 220 3.19 7.90 15.74
CA GLY A 220 3.87 8.58 16.84
C GLY A 220 5.13 9.34 16.41
N ALA A 221 5.94 9.75 17.39
CA ALA A 221 7.10 10.62 17.15
C ALA A 221 8.27 9.93 16.42
N ASP A 222 8.36 8.60 16.52
CA ASP A 222 9.48 7.79 16.03
C ASP A 222 9.04 6.68 15.05
N GLY A 223 7.76 6.62 14.68
CA GLY A 223 7.22 5.56 13.81
C GLY A 223 6.89 4.25 14.54
N MET A 224 7.28 4.08 15.80
CA MET A 224 7.26 2.78 16.49
C MET A 224 6.01 2.52 17.32
N THR A 225 5.10 3.48 17.47
CA THR A 225 3.96 3.36 18.40
C THR A 225 3.07 2.15 18.10
N VAL A 226 2.65 1.98 16.84
CA VAL A 226 1.82 0.84 16.44
C VAL A 226 2.61 -0.47 16.50
N ILE A 227 3.86 -0.49 16.05
CA ILE A 227 4.71 -1.68 16.10
C ILE A 227 4.86 -2.16 17.55
N ASN A 228 5.19 -1.26 18.48
CA ASN A 228 5.35 -1.59 19.90
C ASN A 228 4.08 -2.18 20.53
N GLY A 229 2.90 -1.64 20.20
CA GLY A 229 1.62 -2.17 20.70
C GLY A 229 1.23 -3.51 20.09
N MET A 230 1.56 -3.72 18.81
CA MET A 230 1.15 -4.88 18.02
C MET A 230 2.00 -6.13 18.32
N VAL A 231 3.33 -5.99 18.46
CA VAL A 231 4.27 -7.13 18.53
C VAL A 231 3.95 -8.09 19.69
N MET A 232 3.56 -7.57 20.85
CA MET A 232 3.17 -8.41 21.99
C MET A 232 1.94 -9.27 21.68
N ARG A 233 0.96 -8.71 20.96
CA ARG A 233 -0.24 -9.46 20.58
C ARG A 233 0.06 -10.47 19.48
N MET A 234 0.91 -10.10 18.50
CA MET A 234 1.40 -11.05 17.49
C MET A 234 2.00 -12.29 18.16
N MET A 235 2.87 -12.10 19.16
CA MET A 235 3.49 -13.19 19.92
C MET A 235 2.43 -14.12 20.53
N GLN A 236 1.42 -13.58 21.21
CA GLN A 236 0.37 -14.38 21.85
C GLN A 236 -0.46 -15.19 20.85
N LEU A 237 -0.78 -14.60 19.70
CA LEU A 237 -1.57 -15.24 18.63
C LEU A 237 -0.83 -16.41 17.94
N LEU A 238 0.50 -16.44 18.00
CA LEU A 238 1.32 -17.04 16.95
C LEU A 238 1.69 -18.54 16.94
N LYS A 239 1.13 -19.50 17.67
CA LYS A 239 1.67 -20.88 17.80
C LYS A 239 3.18 -20.98 18.18
N PRO A 240 3.60 -21.93 19.02
CA PRO A 240 5.03 -22.25 19.13
C PRO A 240 5.61 -22.60 17.75
N GLY A 241 6.67 -21.89 17.35
CA GLY A 241 7.29 -22.04 16.04
C GLY A 241 6.61 -21.33 14.85
N GLY A 242 5.53 -20.58 15.07
CA GLY A 242 4.94 -19.73 14.03
C GLY A 242 5.82 -18.55 13.66
N LEU A 243 5.58 -17.99 12.48
CA LEU A 243 6.44 -16.97 11.86
C LEU A 243 5.76 -15.59 11.86
N CYS A 244 6.54 -14.52 11.91
CA CYS A 244 6.06 -13.19 11.57
C CYS A 244 6.97 -12.45 10.59
N GLY A 245 6.36 -11.52 9.85
CA GLY A 245 7.07 -10.52 9.06
C GLY A 245 6.40 -9.16 9.21
N ILE A 246 7.21 -8.14 9.51
CA ILE A 246 6.74 -6.77 9.78
C ILE A 246 7.51 -5.82 8.85
N GLU A 247 6.78 -5.08 8.01
CA GLU A 247 7.35 -3.96 7.26
C GLU A 247 7.61 -2.75 8.18
N HIS A 248 8.68 -2.01 7.91
CA HIS A 248 9.07 -0.85 8.69
C HIS A 248 9.75 0.23 7.85
N ASP A 249 9.95 1.41 8.44
CA ASP A 249 10.71 2.49 7.83
C ASP A 249 12.20 2.15 7.72
N ASP A 250 12.92 2.68 6.71
CA ASP A 250 14.33 2.32 6.49
C ASP A 250 15.26 2.73 7.65
N THR A 251 14.83 3.68 8.48
CA THR A 251 15.57 4.12 9.66
C THR A 251 15.30 3.31 10.92
N THR A 252 14.24 2.48 10.94
CA THR A 252 13.75 1.85 12.18
C THR A 252 14.13 0.38 12.34
N SER A 253 14.89 -0.20 11.39
CA SER A 253 15.23 -1.63 11.40
C SER A 253 15.81 -2.13 12.73
N ALA A 254 16.74 -1.40 13.34
CA ALA A 254 17.34 -1.77 14.61
C ALA A 254 16.32 -1.72 15.77
N ALA A 255 15.46 -0.71 15.79
CA ALA A 255 14.43 -0.55 16.82
C ALA A 255 13.36 -1.65 16.74
N VAL A 256 12.96 -2.05 15.54
CA VAL A 256 12.02 -3.17 15.34
C VAL A 256 12.65 -4.49 15.79
N GLN A 257 13.93 -4.73 15.48
CA GLN A 257 14.64 -5.92 15.97
C GLN A 257 14.69 -5.97 17.50
N GLU A 258 14.99 -4.85 18.15
CA GLU A 258 15.00 -4.77 19.62
C GLU A 258 13.60 -5.03 20.20
N CYS A 259 12.57 -4.39 19.65
CA CYS A 259 11.17 -4.58 20.05
C CYS A 259 10.74 -6.05 19.95
N VAL A 260 11.03 -6.69 18.82
CA VAL A 260 10.71 -8.11 18.58
C VAL A 260 11.51 -9.02 19.53
N SER A 261 12.80 -8.75 19.72
CA SER A 261 13.70 -9.52 20.60
C SER A 261 13.31 -9.45 22.08
N ALA A 262 12.72 -8.34 22.51
CA ALA A 262 12.22 -8.15 23.87
C ALA A 262 10.98 -9.01 24.19
N THR A 263 10.43 -9.73 23.20
CA THR A 263 9.28 -10.62 23.34
C THR A 263 9.63 -12.10 23.14
N GLY A 264 8.63 -12.98 23.13
CA GLY A 264 8.77 -14.39 22.74
C GLY A 264 8.99 -14.63 21.23
N LEU A 265 9.09 -13.58 20.42
CA LEU A 265 9.42 -13.64 18.98
C LEU A 265 10.94 -13.54 18.74
N SER A 266 11.73 -14.20 19.58
CA SER A 266 13.18 -14.00 19.64
C SER A 266 14.01 -15.01 18.84
N GLN A 267 13.37 -15.96 18.14
CA GLN A 267 14.09 -16.93 17.32
C GLN A 267 14.22 -16.45 15.87
N ASP A 268 15.39 -16.70 15.28
CA ASP A 268 15.66 -16.53 13.84
C ASP A 268 15.29 -15.13 13.31
N ILE A 269 15.61 -14.09 14.08
CA ILE A 269 15.38 -12.70 13.67
C ILE A 269 16.26 -12.39 12.46
N ARG A 270 15.63 -11.99 11.36
CA ARG A 270 16.29 -11.66 10.10
C ARG A 270 15.77 -10.35 9.54
N VAL A 271 16.69 -9.57 8.99
CA VAL A 271 16.35 -8.41 8.18
C VAL A 271 16.22 -8.85 6.73
N LEU A 272 15.07 -8.62 6.13
CA LEU A 272 14.86 -8.79 4.70
C LEU A 272 14.85 -7.42 4.03
N LYS A 273 15.57 -7.34 2.90
CA LYS A 273 15.69 -6.13 2.10
C LYS A 273 14.60 -6.07 1.05
N ASP A 274 14.17 -4.85 0.69
CA ASP A 274 13.37 -4.63 -0.51
C ASP A 274 14.19 -4.80 -1.80
N LEU A 275 13.55 -4.60 -2.95
CA LEU A 275 14.20 -4.72 -4.26
C LEU A 275 15.27 -3.64 -4.52
N ALA A 276 15.27 -2.54 -3.76
CA ALA A 276 16.29 -1.51 -3.80
C ALA A 276 17.47 -1.80 -2.87
N GLY A 277 17.43 -2.91 -2.11
CA GLY A 277 18.47 -3.30 -1.17
C GLY A 277 18.39 -2.59 0.19
N ILE A 278 17.27 -1.90 0.47
CA ILE A 278 17.03 -1.19 1.71
C ILE A 278 16.45 -2.17 2.74
N ASP A 279 16.90 -2.07 3.99
CA ASP A 279 16.36 -2.87 5.09
C ASP A 279 14.91 -2.44 5.35
N ARG A 280 13.96 -3.35 5.08
CA ARG A 280 12.55 -3.00 4.99
C ARG A 280 11.64 -3.89 5.83
N PHE A 281 12.07 -5.11 6.13
CA PHE A 281 11.27 -6.05 6.89
C PHE A 281 12.08 -6.74 7.97
N ILE A 282 11.45 -6.92 9.13
CA ILE A 282 11.91 -7.85 10.16
C ILE A 282 11.08 -9.11 10.10
N LEU A 283 11.77 -10.24 9.94
CA LEU A 283 11.21 -11.57 10.03
C LEU A 283 11.63 -12.18 11.36
N ALA A 284 10.73 -12.90 12.03
CA ALA A 284 11.06 -13.62 13.25
C ALA A 284 10.19 -14.86 13.43
N LYS A 285 10.57 -15.68 14.40
CA LYS A 285 9.86 -16.90 14.78
C LYS A 285 9.56 -16.90 16.28
N ARG A 286 8.36 -17.35 16.62
CA ARG A 286 7.98 -17.57 18.01
C ARG A 286 8.71 -18.78 18.59
N SER A 287 9.33 -18.59 19.75
CA SER A 287 9.96 -19.65 20.55
C SER A 287 8.97 -20.71 21.05
#